data_AF-A0A9E2XCZ1-F1
#
_entry.id   AF-A0A9E2XCZ1-F1
#
_cell.length_a   1.000
_cell.length_b   1.000
_cell.length_c   1.000
_cell.angle_alpha   90.00
_cell.angle_beta   90.00
_cell.angle_gamma   90.00
#
_symmetry.space_group_name_H-M   'P 1'
#
loop_
_entity.id
_entity.type
_entity.pdbx_description
1 polymer ?
#
loop_
_entity_poly.entity_id
_entity_poly.type
_entity_poly.pdbx_seq_one_letter_code
_entity_poly.pdbx_strand_id
1 'polypeptide(L)' 'MRETAIRFLRVHSLRTADALQLAVAFIAAERRPSLLQLVMLDDRLADAVRKEGFVLVDVAAA' A
#
# COMPACT_ATOMS: atom_id res chain seq x y z
N MET A 1 -4.44 -3.10 12.19
CA MET A 1 -3.19 -2.66 11.51
C MET A 1 -2.10 -3.73 11.56
N ARG A 2 -1.64 -4.18 12.74
CA ARG A 2 -0.57 -5.19 12.86
C ARG A 2 -0.82 -6.49 12.08
N GLU A 3 -2.00 -7.09 12.20
CA GLU A 3 -2.32 -8.34 11.48
C GLU A 3 -2.32 -8.18 9.96
N THR A 4 -2.86 -7.06 9.48
CA THR A 4 -2.83 -6.69 8.06
C THR A 4 -1.39 -6.49 7.56
N ALA A 5 -0.53 -5.84 8.34
CA ALA A 5 0.88 -5.69 7.99
C ALA A 5 1.60 -7.05 7.92
N ILE A 6 1.29 -7.95 8.85
CA ILE A 6 1.81 -9.33 8.81
C ILE A 6 1.31 -10.06 7.56
N ARG A 7 0.05 -9.87 7.13
CA ARG A 7 -0.44 -10.42 5.85
C ARG A 7 0.44 -9.93 4.70
N PHE A 8 0.72 -8.63 4.63
CA PHE A 8 1.51 -8.04 3.55
C PHE A 8 2.95 -8.51 3.53
N LEU A 9 3.58 -8.75 4.69
CA LEU A 9 4.92 -9.36 4.74
C LEU A 9 4.96 -10.79 4.20
N ARG A 10 3.84 -11.53 4.22
CA ARG A 10 3.78 -12.90 3.69
C ARG A 10 3.62 -12.95 2.17
N VAL A 11 2.89 -12.00 1.60
CA VAL A 11 2.51 -12.04 0.17
C VAL A 11 3.34 -11.09 -0.69
N HIS A 12 3.94 -10.07 -0.08
CA HIS A 12 4.82 -9.12 -0.74
C HIS A 12 6.19 -9.17 -0.11
N SER A 13 7.21 -9.06 -0.94
CA SER A 13 8.57 -8.84 -0.45
C SER A 13 8.68 -7.38 -0.01
N LEU A 14 8.27 -7.04 1.23
CA LEU A 14 8.32 -5.68 1.78
C LEU A 14 9.16 -5.62 3.06
N ARG A 15 9.69 -4.44 3.39
CA ARG A 15 10.21 -4.17 4.73
C ARG A 15 9.05 -3.98 5.71
N THR A 16 9.30 -4.17 7.00
CA THR A 16 8.28 -4.04 8.05
C THR A 16 7.58 -2.68 8.03
N ALA A 17 8.33 -1.59 7.83
CA ALA A 17 7.77 -0.24 7.74
C ALA A 17 6.82 -0.09 6.54
N ASP A 18 7.26 -0.54 5.37
CA ASP A 18 6.47 -0.51 4.12
C ASP A 18 5.17 -1.32 4.25
N ALA A 19 5.25 -2.51 4.85
CA ALA A 19 4.07 -3.34 5.10
C ALA A 19 3.10 -2.69 6.10
N LEU A 20 3.62 -1.98 7.11
CA LEU A 20 2.79 -1.23 8.05
C LEU A 20 2.11 -0.04 7.36
N GLN A 21 2.83 0.69 6.51
CA GLN A 21 2.27 1.78 5.73
C GLN A 21 1.14 1.29 4.82
N LEU A 22 1.34 0.19 4.10
CA LEU A 22 0.29 -0.42 3.28
C LEU A 22 -0.91 -0.88 4.12
N ALA A 23 -0.67 -1.41 5.33
CA ALA A 23 -1.74 -1.77 6.26
C ALA A 23 -2.56 -0.58 6.75
N VAL A 24 -1.91 0.56 6.98
CA VAL A 24 -2.60 1.81 7.34
C VAL A 24 -3.47 2.27 6.17
N ALA A 25 -2.92 2.34 4.96
CA ALA A 25 -3.67 2.72 3.77
C ALA A 25 -4.87 1.79 3.51
N PHE A 26 -4.70 0.48 3.68
CA PHE A 26 -5.76 -0.51 3.48
C PHE A 26 -6.92 -0.35 4.47
N ILE A 27 -6.61 0.00 5.72
CA ILE A 27 -7.63 0.25 6.73
C ILE A 27 -8.29 1.62 6.50
N ALA A 28 -7.52 2.64 6.14
CA ALA A 28 -8.02 3.97 5.81
C ALA A 28 -8.97 3.94 4.60
N ALA A 29 -8.71 3.09 3.62
CA ALA A 29 -9.58 2.86 2.47
C ALA A 29 -10.79 1.94 2.78
N GLU A 30 -11.09 1.66 4.06
CA GLU A 30 -12.17 0.76 4.48
C GLU A 30 -12.11 -0.63 3.82
N ARG A 31 -10.89 -1.13 3.57
CA ARG A 31 -10.63 -2.39 2.86
C ARG A 31 -11.14 -2.38 1.40
N ARG A 32 -11.34 -1.21 0.82
CA ARG A 32 -11.68 -0.97 -0.59
C ARG A 32 -10.59 -0.09 -1.24
N PRO A 33 -9.46 -0.68 -1.65
CA PRO A 33 -8.26 0.04 -2.09
C PRO A 33 -8.50 1.05 -3.22
N SER A 34 -9.48 0.82 -4.08
CA SER A 34 -9.86 1.74 -5.16
C SER A 34 -10.44 3.07 -4.69
N LEU A 35 -10.86 3.19 -3.42
CA LEU A 35 -11.42 4.43 -2.87
C LEU A 35 -10.37 5.45 -2.43
N LEU A 36 -9.09 5.05 -2.40
CA LEU A 36 -8.00 5.91 -1.95
C LEU A 36 -6.90 5.93 -3.01
N GLN A 37 -6.45 7.14 -3.37
CA GLN A 37 -5.29 7.34 -4.22
C GLN A 37 -4.05 7.51 -3.34
N LEU A 38 -2.94 6.92 -3.77
CA LEU A 38 -1.67 6.99 -3.06
C LEU A 38 -0.56 7.55 -3.97
N VAL A 39 0.30 8.36 -3.39
CA VAL A 39 1.52 8.87 -4.03
C VAL A 39 2.69 8.06 -3.48
N MET A 40 3.44 7.37 -4.36
CA MET A 40 4.56 6.52 -3.95
C MET A 40 5.78 6.76 -4.86
N LEU A 41 6.94 6.99 -4.24
CA LEU A 41 8.23 7.13 -4.94
C LEU A 41 9.10 5.86 -4.89
N ASP A 42 8.82 4.97 -3.94
CA ASP A 42 9.52 3.68 -3.84
C ASP A 42 8.82 2.67 -4.75
N ASP A 43 9.52 2.21 -5.80
CA ASP A 43 8.97 1.30 -6.81
C ASP A 43 8.53 -0.04 -6.24
N ARG A 44 9.26 -0.56 -5.23
CA ARG A 44 8.98 -1.86 -4.63
C ARG A 44 7.70 -1.80 -3.80
N LEU A 45 7.51 -0.73 -3.06
CA LEU A 45 6.26 -0.50 -2.34
C LEU A 45 5.12 -0.13 -3.30
N ALA A 46 5.38 0.64 -4.35
CA ALA A 46 4.40 0.96 -5.39
C ALA A 46 3.86 -0.29 -6.09
N ASP A 47 4.72 -1.28 -6.39
CA ASP A 47 4.30 -2.57 -6.94
C ASP A 47 3.34 -3.31 -5.99
N ALA A 48 3.67 -3.41 -4.70
CA ALA A 48 2.79 -4.04 -3.71
C ALA A 48 1.45 -3.28 -3.57
N VAL A 49 1.49 -1.95 -3.56
CA VAL A 49 0.29 -1.08 -3.50
C VAL A 49 -0.62 -1.32 -4.71
N ARG A 50 -0.07 -1.39 -5.93
CA ARG A 50 -0.83 -1.71 -7.16
C ARG A 50 -1.45 -3.11 -7.09
N LYS A 51 -0.70 -4.10 -6.61
CA LYS A 51 -1.17 -5.50 -6.46
C LYS A 51 -2.31 -5.63 -5.46
N GLU A 52 -2.37 -4.77 -4.44
CA GLU A 52 -3.51 -4.68 -3.53
C GLU A 52 -4.69 -3.90 -4.12
N GLY A 53 -4.56 -3.30 -5.31
CA GLY A 53 -5.66 -2.64 -6.03
C GLY A 53 -5.83 -1.15 -5.73
N PHE A 54 -4.83 -0.50 -5.13
CA PHE A 54 -4.83 0.95 -4.98
C PHE A 54 -4.54 1.65 -6.30
N VAL A 55 -5.09 2.86 -6.43
CA VAL A 55 -4.77 3.77 -7.53
C VAL A 55 -3.53 4.56 -7.14
N LEU A 56 -2.47 4.48 -7.96
CA LEU A 56 -1.29 5.31 -7.79
C LEU A 56 -1.39 6.57 -8.65
N VAL A 57 -1.02 7.69 -8.06
CA VAL A 57 -0.87 8.97 -8.74
C VAL A 57 0.60 9.37 -8.77
N ASP A 58 1.01 10.02 -9.86
CA ASP A 58 2.36 10.53 -10.02
C ASP A 58 2.56 11.77 -9.14
N VAL A 59 3.74 11.91 -8.55
CA VAL A 59 4.14 13.11 -7.81
C VAL A 59 4.11 14.35 -8.71
N ALA A 60 4.39 14.20 -10.00
CA ALA A 60 4.30 15.30 -10.96
C ALA A 60 2.86 15.78 -11.23
N ALA A 61 1.86 14.99 -10.82
CA ALA A 61 0.43 15.27 -11.01
C ALA A 61 -0.29 15.71 -9.73
N ALA A 62 0.42 15.82 -8.60
CA ALA A 62 -0.10 16.19 -7.27
C ALA A 62 0.34 17.60 -6.87
#